data_AF-A0A7R9PBI7-F1
#
_entry.id   AF-A0A7R9PBI7-F1
#
_cell.length_a   1.000
_cell.length_b   1.000
_cell.length_c   1.000
_cell.angle_alpha   90.00
_cell.angle_beta   90.00
_cell.angle_gamma   90.00
#
_symmetry.space_group_name_H-M   'P 1'
#
loop_
_entity.id
_entity.type
_entity.pdbx_description
1 polymer ?
#
loop_
_entity_poly.entity_id
_entity_poly.type
_entity_poly.pdbx_seq_one_letter_code
_entity_poly.pdbx_strand_id
1 'polypeptide(L)' 'MTEDPVVSGDDAQHFKPPIIQDNATGWGPCDMPEQFKDMPYQPFSKGDRLGKISDWTGAAFQDKKYTSKLSRFLVAL' A
#
# COMPACT_ATOMS: atom_id res chain seq x y z
N MET A 1 -19.15 9.23 52.70
CA MET A 1 -18.01 8.38 52.25
C MET A 1 -18.38 7.99 50.84
N THR A 2 -17.92 8.78 49.88
CA THR A 2 -18.21 8.58 48.46
C THR A 2 -16.93 8.01 47.90
N GLU A 3 -16.97 6.75 47.49
CA GLU A 3 -15.84 6.02 46.94
C GLU A 3 -15.45 6.70 45.60
N ASP A 4 -14.25 7.26 45.53
CA ASP A 4 -13.70 7.79 44.27
C ASP A 4 -13.51 6.63 43.27
N PRO A 5 -13.79 6.80 41.97
CA PRO A 5 -13.53 5.77 40.99
C PRO A 5 -12.01 5.55 40.88
N VAL A 6 -11.57 4.32 41.16
CA VAL A 6 -10.21 3.86 40.85
C VAL A 6 -10.01 3.99 39.35
N VAL A 7 -9.35 5.07 38.93
CA VAL A 7 -8.76 5.16 37.60
C VAL A 7 -7.70 4.07 37.55
N SER A 8 -8.04 2.95 36.91
CA SER A 8 -7.08 1.91 36.54
C SER A 8 -5.99 2.58 35.72
N GLY A 9 -4.77 2.60 36.27
CA GLY A 9 -3.60 3.34 35.76
C GLY A 9 -3.01 2.80 34.45
N ASP A 10 -3.87 2.37 33.52
CA ASP A 10 -3.48 1.85 32.20
C ASP A 10 -3.57 2.93 31.10
N ASP A 11 -3.93 4.17 31.44
CA ASP A 11 -3.82 5.36 30.57
C ASP A 11 -2.53 6.16 30.81
N ALA A 12 -1.58 5.60 31.55
CA ALA A 12 -0.23 6.12 31.64
C ALA A 12 0.55 5.66 30.41
N GLN A 13 0.74 6.56 29.42
CA GLN A 13 1.61 6.43 28.24
C GLN A 13 2.43 5.12 28.20
N HIS A 14 1.81 4.05 27.69
CA HIS A 14 2.37 2.70 27.74
C HIS A 14 3.06 2.39 26.41
N PHE A 15 4.37 2.11 26.48
CA PHE A 15 5.12 1.66 25.32
C PHE A 15 4.83 0.19 25.04
N LYS A 16 4.14 -0.08 23.93
CA LYS A 16 3.93 -1.45 23.43
C LYS A 16 5.11 -1.83 22.53
N PRO A 17 5.90 -2.87 22.87
CA PRO A 17 7.00 -3.29 22.02
C PRO A 17 6.46 -3.74 20.64
N PRO A 18 7.13 -3.37 19.53
CA PRO A 18 6.72 -3.80 18.21
C PRO A 18 6.98 -5.30 18.01
N ILE A 19 6.17 -5.93 17.18
CA ILE A 19 6.36 -7.33 16.79
C ILE A 19 7.52 -7.39 15.78
N ILE A 20 8.54 -8.20 16.08
CA ILE A 20 9.72 -8.40 15.25
C ILE A 20 9.69 -9.82 14.68
N GLN A 21 10.01 -9.97 13.40
CA GLN A 21 10.17 -11.27 12.75
C GLN A 21 11.54 -11.87 13.10
N ASP A 22 11.57 -13.13 13.52
CA ASP A 22 12.81 -13.86 13.81
C ASP A 22 13.20 -14.75 12.62
N ASN A 23 14.49 -14.81 12.30
CA ASN A 23 15.06 -15.64 11.25
C ASN A 23 16.27 -16.42 11.78
N ALA A 24 16.02 -17.64 12.25
CA ALA A 24 17.04 -18.46 12.90
C ALA A 24 18.17 -18.93 11.97
N THR A 25 17.99 -18.89 10.64
CA THR A 25 18.90 -19.53 9.68
C THR A 25 19.59 -18.56 8.72
N GLY A 26 19.29 -17.26 8.79
CA GLY A 26 19.88 -16.28 7.87
C GLY A 26 19.59 -14.84 8.24
N TRP A 27 20.02 -13.93 7.36
CA TRP A 27 19.77 -12.49 7.47
C TRP A 27 18.88 -12.04 6.32
N GLY A 28 17.71 -11.48 6.63
CA GLY A 28 16.79 -10.93 5.64
C GLY A 28 15.31 -11.11 6.02
N PRO A 29 14.39 -10.61 5.19
CA PRO A 29 12.95 -10.80 5.39
C PRO A 29 12.62 -12.29 5.46
N CYS A 30 11.88 -12.69 6.49
CA CYS A 30 11.48 -14.09 6.67
C CYS A 30 10.24 -14.39 5.83
N ASP A 31 9.25 -13.49 5.88
CA ASP A 31 7.96 -13.67 5.21
C ASP A 31 7.48 -12.41 4.50
N MET A 32 6.68 -12.62 3.44
CA MET A 32 5.92 -11.55 2.79
C MET A 32 4.82 -11.05 3.74
N PRO A 33 4.64 -9.73 3.92
CA PRO A 33 3.58 -9.21 4.78
C PRO A 33 2.21 -9.74 4.35
N GLU A 34 1.40 -10.16 5.32
CA GLU A 34 0.07 -10.74 5.09
C GLU A 34 -0.83 -9.84 4.24
N GLN A 35 -0.66 -8.53 4.38
CA GLN A 35 -1.37 -7.47 3.65
C GLN A 35 -1.19 -7.56 2.12
N PHE A 36 -0.10 -8.14 1.63
CA PHE A 36 0.22 -8.25 0.21
C PHE A 36 0.16 -9.69 -0.31
N LYS A 37 -0.17 -10.66 0.55
CA LYS A 37 -0.11 -12.08 0.20
C LYS A 37 -1.15 -12.49 -0.85
N ASP A 38 -2.35 -11.93 -0.76
CA ASP A 38 -3.48 -12.30 -1.60
C ASP A 38 -3.71 -11.30 -2.75
N MET A 39 -2.81 -10.32 -2.92
CA MET A 39 -2.91 -9.29 -3.95
C MET A 39 -1.83 -9.51 -5.02
N PRO A 40 -2.19 -9.56 -6.31
CA PRO A 40 -1.19 -9.64 -7.37
C PRO A 40 -0.32 -8.38 -7.38
N TYR A 41 0.99 -8.58 -7.38
CA TYR A 41 1.95 -7.47 -7.41
C TYR A 41 1.99 -6.84 -8.80
N GLN A 42 1.70 -5.53 -8.86
CA GLN A 42 1.86 -4.72 -10.06
C GLN A 42 2.71 -3.49 -9.74
N PRO A 43 3.86 -3.30 -10.39
CA PRO A 43 4.66 -2.09 -10.23
C PRO A 43 3.87 -0.84 -10.67
N PHE A 44 3.95 0.23 -9.88
CA PHE A 44 3.40 1.53 -10.24
C PHE A 44 4.20 2.66 -9.57
N SER A 45 4.21 3.85 -10.15
CA SER A 45 4.76 5.06 -9.52
C SER A 45 3.63 5.98 -9.07
N LYS A 46 3.68 6.45 -7.82
CA LYS A 46 2.71 7.44 -7.30
C LYS A 46 2.74 8.77 -8.07
N GLY A 47 3.85 9.05 -8.76
CA GLY A 47 4.01 10.25 -9.60
C GLY A 47 3.52 10.08 -11.04
N ASP A 48 3.07 8.88 -11.44
CA ASP A 48 2.52 8.68 -12.77
C ASP A 48 1.18 9.43 -12.90
N ARG A 49 1.01 10.17 -14.00
CA ARG A 49 -0.16 11.02 -14.21
C ARG A 49 -1.42 10.19 -14.45
N LEU A 50 -2.37 10.22 -13.53
CA LEU A 50 -3.69 9.61 -13.77
C LEU A 50 -4.52 10.48 -14.74
N GLY A 51 -5.36 9.87 -15.58
CA GLY A 51 -6.29 10.61 -16.46
C GLY A 51 -6.45 10.13 -17.90
N LYS A 52 -6.20 8.85 -18.22
CA LYS A 52 -6.62 8.29 -19.50
C LYS A 52 -8.13 8.01 -19.46
N ILE A 53 -8.83 8.43 -20.50
CA ILE A 53 -10.25 8.10 -20.71
C ILE A 53 -10.30 6.92 -21.66
N SER A 54 -11.00 5.85 -21.27
CA SER A 54 -11.33 4.77 -22.19
C SER A 54 -12.54 5.17 -23.01
N ASP A 55 -12.39 5.29 -24.33
CA ASP A 55 -13.48 5.58 -25.25
C ASP A 55 -13.76 4.33 -26.11
N TRP A 56 -14.98 3.80 -26.02
CA TRP A 56 -15.44 2.64 -26.78
C TRP A 56 -15.86 3.00 -28.21
N THR A 57 -16.09 4.29 -28.49
CA THR A 57 -16.46 4.81 -29.82
C THR A 57 -15.24 5.26 -30.64
N GLY A 58 -14.08 5.42 -30.00
CA GLY A 58 -12.81 5.78 -30.64
C GLY A 58 -12.71 7.23 -31.12
N ALA A 59 -13.69 8.09 -30.82
CA ALA A 59 -13.74 9.47 -31.28
C ALA A 59 -12.81 10.42 -30.48
N ALA A 60 -12.47 10.07 -29.24
CA ALA A 60 -11.76 10.95 -28.30
C ALA A 60 -10.26 11.17 -28.59
N PHE A 61 -9.63 10.38 -29.47
CA PHE A 61 -8.17 10.33 -29.64
C PHE A 61 -7.67 10.92 -30.97
N GLN A 62 -8.00 12.18 -31.27
CA GLN A 62 -7.42 12.87 -32.44
C GLN A 62 -5.99 13.39 -32.17
N ASP A 63 -5.62 13.64 -30.90
CA ASP A 63 -4.30 14.20 -30.55
C ASP A 63 -3.45 13.23 -29.72
N LYS A 64 -2.56 12.49 -30.40
CA LYS A 64 -1.70 11.42 -29.83
C LYS A 64 -0.66 11.92 -28.81
N LYS A 65 -0.51 13.24 -28.65
CA LYS A 65 0.44 13.89 -27.74
C LYS A 65 0.18 13.58 -26.26
N TYR A 66 -1.04 13.21 -25.89
CA TYR A 66 -1.43 12.92 -24.51
C TYR A 66 -1.28 11.44 -24.11
N THR A 67 -1.32 10.52 -25.07
CA THR A 67 -1.27 9.07 -24.81
C THR A 67 0.15 8.56 -24.54
N SER A 68 1.18 9.14 -25.17
CA SER A 68 2.57 8.66 -25.11
C SER A 68 3.26 8.87 -23.76
N LYS A 69 2.75 9.77 -22.91
CA LYS A 69 3.36 10.11 -21.60
C LYS A 69 3.04 9.11 -20.48
N LEU A 70 2.21 8.09 -20.75
CA LEU A 70 1.66 7.19 -19.71
C LEU A 70 1.77 5.71 -20.08
N SER A 71 2.84 5.35 -20.78
CA SER A 71 3.14 3.98 -21.23
C SER A 71 4.13 3.29 -20.29
N ARG A 72 3.84 3.24 -18.98
CA ARG A 72 4.62 2.43 -18.02
C ARG A 72 3.99 1.09 -17.66
N PHE A 73 2.80 0.80 -18.15
CA PHE A 73 2.22 -0.54 -18.06
C PHE A 73 2.76 -1.40 -19.20
N LEU A 74 3.98 -1.89 -19.05
CA LEU A 74 4.40 -3.10 -19.77
C LEU A 74 3.66 -4.26 -19.10
N VAL A 75 2.64 -4.75 -19.81
CA VAL A 75 1.98 -6.02 -19.55
C VAL A 75 3.05 -7.11 -19.59
N ALA A 76 3.29 -7.77 -18.46
CA ALA A 76 3.98 -9.05 -18.44
C ALA A 76 2.91 -10.13 -18.66
N LEU A 77 2.86 -10.61 -19.91
CA LEU A 77 2.21 -11.82 -20.46
C LEU A 77 0.79 -12.16 -19.97
#